data_AF-A0A7J3ZQ77-F1
#
_entry.id   AF-A0A7J3ZQ77-F1
#
_cell.length_a   1.000
_cell.length_b   1.000
_cell.length_c   1.000
_cell.angle_alpha   90.00
_cell.angle_beta   90.00
_cell.angle_gamma   90.00
#
_symmetry.space_group_name_H-M   'P 1'
#
loop_
_entity.id
_entity.type
_entity.pdbx_description
1 polymer ?
#
loop_
_entity_poly.entity_id
_entity_poly.type
_entity_poly.pdbx_seq_one_letter_code
_entity_poly.pdbx_strand_id
1 'polypeptide(L)'
;MSKVKVRGIYTTALTRLLLDNGFKIVQPSAPIKERFKLPNVMEENSQPDMEINDRPDKQGINVVGDAASVEKFISILLENLEDVVVRRHPSTYTLTQPFQHGEGNQSGIVEIISETLRETEMSTPQRRIRVDVEFPSLSKRKLDEIRSTVVPTLNGHHYYKACGGKIAYMLEMAEKLLEKGYPIREVEELFRESIEREYPHEGSKISIEHVKVDGKVFHLGEARIAELDGRNMRIKILRVFSTPGIYDGLNIPKEPGDYAVTSMVIGEWSYKTSYFSRNGEYKGTYVNINTPIEIYPSKIRYVDLEADICMWPDGRIRKIDFEKLNEIVRMGYISERLRKTVYEKIAEILNNLSPDIEKEVQYAGV
;
A
#
# COMPACT_ATOMS: atom_id res chain seq x y z
N MET A 1 30.20 2.58 -2.57
CA MET A 1 29.17 2.29 -1.54
C MET A 1 28.20 3.45 -1.55
N SER A 2 26.92 3.22 -1.90
CA SER A 2 25.93 4.29 -2.03
C SER A 2 25.62 4.94 -0.68
N LYS A 3 25.66 6.27 -0.64
CA LYS A 3 25.36 7.11 0.52
C LYS A 3 23.87 7.42 0.55
N VAL A 4 23.21 7.15 1.68
CA VAL A 4 21.76 7.33 1.82
C VAL A 4 21.42 8.17 3.03
N LYS A 5 20.51 9.11 2.84
CA LYS A 5 19.86 9.86 3.92
C LYS A 5 18.43 9.37 4.06
N VAL A 6 18.04 9.02 5.29
CA VAL A 6 16.68 8.53 5.59
C VAL A 6 16.02 9.42 6.63
N ARG A 7 14.74 9.74 6.42
CA ARG A 7 13.89 10.50 7.35
C ARG A 7 12.48 9.94 7.39
N GLY A 8 11.81 10.16 8.52
CA GLY A 8 10.42 9.76 8.72
C GLY A 8 10.22 8.56 9.65
N ILE A 9 9.00 8.04 9.70
CA ILE A 9 8.60 6.99 10.65
C ILE A 9 9.31 5.66 10.35
N TYR A 10 9.59 5.38 9.08
CA TYR A 10 10.26 4.15 8.63
C TYR A 10 11.79 4.18 8.84
N THR A 11 12.35 5.29 9.34
CA THR A 11 13.80 5.53 9.34
C THR A 11 14.60 4.42 10.03
N THR A 12 14.18 3.96 11.21
CA THR A 12 14.95 2.96 11.96
C THR A 12 14.96 1.60 11.24
N ALA A 13 13.82 1.14 10.75
CA ALA A 13 13.71 -0.11 10.01
C ALA A 13 14.54 -0.06 8.71
N LEU A 14 14.35 1.00 7.93
CA LEU A 14 15.07 1.17 6.66
C LEU A 14 16.57 1.35 6.87
N THR A 15 16.99 2.05 7.93
CA THR A 15 18.42 2.18 8.26
C THR A 15 19.05 0.82 8.51
N ARG A 16 18.40 -0.06 9.28
CA ARG A 16 18.88 -1.44 9.50
C ARG A 16 19.00 -2.20 8.18
N LEU A 17 17.93 -2.20 7.39
CA LEU A 17 17.89 -2.88 6.09
C LEU A 17 18.98 -2.38 5.13
N LEU A 18 19.22 -1.07 5.08
CA LEU A 18 20.23 -0.43 4.25
C LEU A 18 21.65 -0.81 4.69
N LEU A 19 21.94 -0.77 6.00
CA LEU A 19 23.25 -1.15 6.56
C LEU A 19 23.56 -2.63 6.26
N ASP A 20 22.59 -3.52 6.48
CA ASP A 20 22.73 -4.96 6.21
C ASP A 20 23.00 -5.24 4.71
N ASN A 21 22.63 -4.32 3.82
CA ASN A 21 22.86 -4.41 2.37
C ASN A 21 24.00 -3.50 1.86
N GLY A 22 24.89 -3.07 2.75
CA GLY A 22 26.10 -2.35 2.42
C GLY A 22 25.87 -0.95 1.87
N PHE A 23 24.83 -0.24 2.32
CA PHE A 23 24.70 1.19 2.12
C PHE A 23 25.40 1.95 3.26
N LYS A 24 25.86 3.16 2.95
CA LYS A 24 26.42 4.08 3.94
C LYS A 24 25.37 5.09 4.36
N ILE A 25 25.02 5.14 5.64
CA ILE A 25 24.09 6.16 6.15
C ILE A 25 24.83 7.50 6.24
N VAL A 26 24.23 8.57 5.73
CA VAL A 26 24.75 9.94 5.87
C VAL A 26 23.70 10.86 6.46
N GLN A 27 24.17 11.91 7.12
CA GLN A 27 23.33 12.85 7.86
C GLN A 27 22.32 12.16 8.80
N PRO A 28 22.69 11.16 9.61
CA PRO A 28 21.75 10.51 10.53
C PRO A 28 21.22 11.50 11.58
N SER A 29 19.96 11.35 12.00
CA SER A 29 19.44 12.08 13.17
C SER A 29 20.07 11.56 14.46
N ALA A 30 20.03 12.35 15.54
CA ALA A 30 20.62 11.95 16.82
C ALA A 30 20.11 10.58 17.34
N PRO A 31 18.80 10.26 17.29
CA PRO A 31 18.32 8.93 17.69
C PRO A 31 18.88 7.79 16.82
N ILE A 32 19.10 8.04 15.52
CA ILE A 32 19.65 7.03 14.61
C ILE A 32 21.15 6.82 14.87
N LYS A 33 21.90 7.90 15.15
CA LYS A 33 23.31 7.78 15.55
C LYS A 33 23.46 6.93 16.80
N GLU A 34 22.63 7.18 17.81
CA GLU A 34 22.65 6.45 19.08
C GLU A 34 22.31 4.97 18.87
N ARG A 35 21.16 4.68 18.23
CA ARG A 35 20.67 3.31 17.99
C ARG A 35 21.65 2.44 17.23
N PHE A 36 22.34 3.00 16.24
CA PHE A 36 23.26 2.26 15.37
C PHE A 36 24.74 2.50 15.67
N LYS A 37 25.08 3.25 16.73
CA LYS A 37 26.46 3.60 17.12
C LYS A 37 27.30 4.17 15.97
N LEU A 38 26.69 5.05 15.16
CA LEU A 38 27.33 5.63 13.97
C LEU A 38 28.38 6.70 14.35
N PRO A 39 29.49 6.82 13.59
CA PRO A 39 30.55 7.78 13.88
C PRO A 39 30.11 9.24 13.64
N ASN A 40 30.65 10.17 14.43
CA ASN A 40 30.20 11.58 14.43
C ASN A 40 30.73 12.46 13.29
N VAL A 41 31.90 12.17 12.69
CA VAL A 41 32.74 13.26 12.13
C VAL A 41 32.77 13.35 10.60
N MET A 42 32.44 12.29 9.83
CA MET A 42 32.67 12.30 8.37
C MET A 42 31.39 12.31 7.51
N GLU A 43 30.21 12.28 8.12
CA GLU A 43 28.96 11.92 7.42
C GLU A 43 27.90 13.02 7.43
N GLU A 44 28.11 14.12 8.15
CA GLU A 44 27.14 15.23 8.26
C GLU A 44 27.13 16.14 7.02
N ASN A 45 28.29 16.35 6.39
CA ASN A 45 28.44 17.22 5.20
C ASN A 45 28.51 16.44 3.88
N SER A 46 28.37 15.11 3.92
CA SER A 46 28.38 14.29 2.71
C SER A 46 27.06 14.42 1.94
N GLN A 47 27.13 14.78 0.66
CA GLN A 47 25.97 14.75 -0.23
C GLN A 47 25.48 13.29 -0.39
N PRO A 48 24.18 13.01 -0.18
CA PRO A 48 23.62 11.68 -0.37
C PRO A 48 23.45 11.36 -1.86
N ASP A 49 23.71 10.12 -2.23
CA ASP A 49 23.41 9.55 -3.54
C ASP A 49 21.89 9.30 -3.66
N MET A 50 21.26 8.95 -2.55
CA MET A 50 19.82 8.68 -2.43
C MET A 50 19.23 9.26 -1.13
N GLU A 51 18.04 9.85 -1.22
CA GLU A 51 17.26 10.36 -0.10
C GLU A 51 15.92 9.65 -0.01
N ILE A 52 15.55 9.25 1.21
CA ILE A 52 14.30 8.56 1.52
C ILE A 52 13.55 9.38 2.55
N ASN A 53 12.30 9.71 2.26
CA ASN A 53 11.40 10.43 3.16
C ASN A 53 10.03 9.75 3.18
N ASP A 54 9.28 9.86 4.28
CA ASP A 54 7.90 9.39 4.30
C ASP A 54 7.06 10.03 3.19
N ARG A 55 6.08 9.29 2.70
CA ARG A 55 4.93 9.89 2.02
C ARG A 55 4.11 10.76 2.97
N PRO A 56 3.40 11.79 2.47
CA PRO A 56 2.53 12.63 3.29
C PRO A 56 1.47 11.84 4.07
N ASP A 57 0.92 10.79 3.47
CA ASP A 57 -0.09 9.90 4.05
C ASP A 57 0.48 8.85 5.01
N LYS A 58 1.81 8.79 5.17
CA LYS A 58 2.54 7.79 5.97
C LYS A 58 2.35 6.33 5.55
N GLN A 59 1.75 6.08 4.38
CA GLN A 59 1.52 4.74 3.83
C GLN A 59 2.72 4.20 3.04
N GLY A 60 3.89 4.82 3.20
CA GLY A 60 5.12 4.41 2.55
C GLY A 60 6.13 5.55 2.46
N ILE A 61 6.99 5.52 1.44
CA ILE A 61 8.12 6.44 1.28
C ILE A 61 8.25 7.00 -0.14
N ASN A 62 8.85 8.18 -0.25
CA ASN A 62 9.38 8.73 -1.48
C ASN A 62 10.90 8.56 -1.48
N VAL A 63 11.44 8.08 -2.60
CA VAL A 63 12.87 7.89 -2.83
C VAL A 63 13.30 8.80 -3.97
N VAL A 64 14.38 9.58 -3.78
CA VAL A 64 15.00 10.41 -4.81
C VAL A 64 16.50 10.21 -4.80
N GLY A 65 17.10 9.82 -5.91
CA GLY A 65 18.54 9.53 -5.96
C GLY A 65 19.03 9.22 -7.36
N ASP A 66 20.32 8.96 -7.50
CA ASP A 66 20.84 8.40 -8.75
C ASP A 66 20.19 7.04 -9.07
N ALA A 67 20.05 6.74 -10.36
CA ALA A 67 19.34 5.53 -10.79
C ALA A 67 19.92 4.22 -10.22
N ALA A 68 21.24 4.11 -10.10
CA ALA A 68 21.89 2.89 -9.63
C ALA A 68 21.60 2.62 -8.15
N SER A 69 21.74 3.63 -7.29
CA SER A 69 21.44 3.50 -5.86
C SER A 69 19.96 3.21 -5.60
N VAL A 70 19.06 3.87 -6.36
CA VAL A 70 17.61 3.70 -6.20
C VAL A 70 17.17 2.31 -6.66
N GLU A 71 17.60 1.82 -7.82
CA GLU A 71 17.21 0.48 -8.30
C GLU A 71 17.80 -0.64 -7.42
N LYS A 72 19.01 -0.47 -6.87
CA LYS A 72 19.55 -1.38 -5.86
C LYS A 72 18.64 -1.44 -4.63
N PHE A 73 18.19 -0.28 -4.14
CA PHE A 73 17.30 -0.22 -2.98
C PHE A 73 15.93 -0.83 -3.25
N ILE A 74 15.34 -0.59 -4.44
CA ILE A 74 14.07 -1.19 -4.84
C ILE A 74 14.17 -2.72 -4.89
N SER A 75 15.26 -3.26 -5.42
CA SER A 75 15.48 -4.71 -5.47
C SER A 75 15.46 -5.31 -4.06
N ILE A 76 16.12 -4.67 -3.10
CA ILE A 76 16.10 -5.07 -1.68
C ILE A 76 14.69 -5.04 -1.11
N LEU A 77 13.90 -4.00 -1.41
CA LEU A 77 12.51 -3.93 -0.94
C LEU A 77 11.66 -5.07 -1.53
N LEU A 78 11.74 -5.32 -2.84
CA LEU A 78 10.98 -6.38 -3.50
C LEU A 78 11.37 -7.79 -3.00
N GLU A 79 12.63 -7.99 -2.62
CA GLU A 79 13.12 -9.24 -2.05
C GLU A 79 12.64 -9.43 -0.60
N ASN A 80 12.65 -8.38 0.22
CA ASN A 80 12.43 -8.49 1.66
C ASN A 80 10.98 -8.22 2.10
N LEU A 81 10.18 -7.52 1.28
CA LEU A 81 8.82 -7.13 1.60
C LEU A 81 7.84 -7.85 0.66
N GLU A 82 6.84 -8.50 1.23
CA GLU A 82 5.94 -9.36 0.46
C GLU A 82 4.99 -8.56 -0.42
N ASP A 83 4.35 -7.54 0.15
CA ASP A 83 3.28 -6.76 -0.48
C ASP A 83 3.64 -5.33 -0.90
N VAL A 84 4.94 -5.01 -0.96
CA VAL A 84 5.40 -3.67 -1.36
C VAL A 84 4.99 -3.34 -2.80
N VAL A 85 4.56 -2.10 -3.02
CA VAL A 85 4.22 -1.57 -4.35
C VAL A 85 5.16 -0.41 -4.68
N VAL A 86 5.80 -0.47 -5.85
CA VAL A 86 6.85 0.47 -6.28
C VAL A 86 6.41 1.22 -7.53
N ARG A 87 6.34 2.54 -7.46
CA ARG A 87 5.86 3.41 -8.54
C ARG A 87 7.01 4.28 -9.04
N ARG A 88 7.55 3.92 -10.21
CA ARG A 88 8.60 4.70 -10.87
C ARG A 88 7.95 5.87 -11.61
N HIS A 89 8.26 7.10 -11.19
CA HIS A 89 7.84 8.27 -11.95
C HIS A 89 8.90 8.60 -13.00
N PRO A 90 8.52 8.75 -14.29
CA PRO A 90 9.41 9.33 -15.28
C PRO A 90 9.86 10.69 -14.77
N SER A 91 11.15 10.83 -14.49
CA SER A 91 11.73 12.06 -13.96
C SER A 91 11.44 13.23 -14.91
N THR A 92 10.60 14.19 -14.50
CA THR A 92 10.32 15.44 -15.23
C THR A 92 11.41 16.50 -15.06
N TYR A 93 12.61 16.11 -14.62
CA TYR A 93 13.78 17.00 -14.59
C TYR A 93 14.47 17.02 -15.94
N THR A 94 13.84 17.65 -16.93
CA THR A 94 14.56 18.23 -18.06
C THR A 94 14.98 19.64 -17.62
N LEU A 95 16.27 19.87 -17.41
CA LEU A 95 16.80 21.21 -17.23
C LEU A 95 16.35 22.08 -18.42
N THR A 96 15.73 23.20 -18.08
CA THR A 96 15.23 24.24 -18.99
C THR A 96 16.29 24.72 -19.98
N GLN A 97 15.99 24.65 -21.29
CA GLN A 97 16.30 25.72 -22.24
C GLN A 97 15.15 25.87 -23.26
N PRO A 98 14.68 27.09 -23.56
CA PRO A 98 13.69 27.30 -24.59
C PRO A 98 14.38 27.30 -25.96
N PHE A 99 14.14 26.27 -26.78
CA PHE A 99 14.51 26.31 -28.20
C PHE A 99 13.28 26.65 -29.04
N GLN A 100 13.41 27.76 -29.75
CA GLN A 100 12.46 28.28 -30.71
C GLN A 100 12.31 27.32 -31.90
N HIS A 101 11.08 27.28 -32.44
CA HIS A 101 10.69 26.52 -33.63
C HIS A 101 11.62 26.72 -34.83
N GLY A 102 11.98 25.60 -35.46
CA GLY A 102 12.42 25.53 -36.85
C GLY A 102 12.00 24.18 -37.45
N GLU A 103 11.21 24.21 -38.51
CA GLU A 103 10.71 23.05 -39.25
C GLU A 103 11.84 22.37 -40.06
N GLY A 104 11.80 21.04 -40.19
CA GLY A 104 12.39 20.34 -41.34
C GLY A 104 13.20 19.06 -41.06
N ASN A 105 12.73 17.97 -41.68
CA ASN A 105 13.40 16.68 -42.00
C ASN A 105 13.77 15.68 -40.87
N GLN A 106 12.96 14.62 -40.79
CA GLN A 106 13.05 13.48 -39.86
C GLN A 106 14.17 12.47 -40.14
N SER A 107 15.02 12.67 -41.16
CA SER A 107 15.99 11.65 -41.57
C SER A 107 17.43 11.89 -41.08
N GLY A 108 17.74 13.08 -40.54
CA GLY A 108 19.04 13.38 -39.91
C GLY A 108 19.03 13.29 -38.38
N ILE A 109 17.84 13.17 -37.77
CA ILE A 109 17.66 13.21 -36.31
C ILE A 109 18.23 11.95 -35.65
N VAL A 110 18.16 10.78 -36.30
CA VAL A 110 18.64 9.52 -35.74
C VAL A 110 20.17 9.45 -35.68
N GLU A 111 20.86 9.98 -36.70
CA GLU A 111 22.33 10.06 -36.71
C GLU A 111 22.84 11.09 -35.69
N ILE A 112 22.21 12.27 -35.61
CA ILE A 112 22.55 13.29 -34.60
C ILE A 112 22.30 12.75 -33.19
N ILE A 113 21.21 12.02 -32.95
CA ILE A 113 20.94 11.37 -31.66
C ILE A 113 22.04 10.35 -31.35
N SER A 114 22.49 9.56 -32.33
CA SER A 114 23.53 8.54 -32.11
C SER A 114 24.93 9.13 -31.85
N GLU A 115 25.30 10.24 -32.50
CA GLU A 115 26.56 10.94 -32.24
C GLU A 115 26.50 11.70 -30.91
N THR A 116 25.38 12.36 -30.60
CA THR A 116 25.14 13.02 -29.31
C THR A 116 25.16 12.02 -28.15
N LEU A 117 24.62 10.79 -28.36
CA LEU A 117 24.66 9.70 -27.38
C LEU A 117 26.08 9.17 -27.13
N ARG A 118 26.98 9.22 -28.12
CA ARG A 118 28.38 8.83 -27.96
C ARG A 118 29.22 9.91 -27.28
N GLU A 119 28.93 11.20 -27.54
CA GLU A 119 29.62 12.31 -26.86
C GLU A 119 29.14 12.51 -25.41
N THR A 120 27.91 12.10 -25.08
CA THR A 120 27.39 12.17 -23.70
C THR A 120 27.93 11.07 -22.78
N GLU A 121 28.57 10.01 -23.29
CA GLU A 121 29.22 8.99 -22.45
C GLU A 121 30.40 9.53 -21.62
N MET A 122 30.88 10.75 -21.88
CA MET A 122 32.00 11.36 -21.15
C MET A 122 31.63 12.44 -20.12
N SER A 123 30.34 12.78 -19.95
CA SER A 123 29.90 13.68 -18.86
C SER A 123 28.39 13.71 -18.68
N THR A 124 27.74 12.59 -18.32
CA THR A 124 26.32 12.65 -17.92
C THR A 124 26.17 13.21 -16.51
N PRO A 125 25.38 14.28 -16.29
CA PRO A 125 24.84 14.57 -14.97
C PRO A 125 24.04 13.33 -14.54
N GLN A 126 24.36 12.74 -13.39
CA GLN A 126 23.65 11.56 -12.87
C GLN A 126 22.15 11.81 -12.87
N ARG A 127 21.43 11.15 -13.78
CA ARG A 127 19.98 11.28 -13.90
C ARG A 127 19.35 10.83 -12.58
N ARG A 128 18.90 11.79 -11.77
CA ARG A 128 18.17 11.48 -10.54
C ARG A 128 16.77 11.02 -10.90
N ILE A 129 16.36 9.91 -10.32
CA ILE A 129 15.02 9.36 -10.47
C ILE A 129 14.22 9.53 -9.19
N ARG A 130 12.90 9.58 -9.32
CA ARG A 130 11.97 9.62 -8.19
C ARG A 130 11.07 8.39 -8.22
N VAL A 131 10.97 7.75 -7.07
CA VAL A 131 10.15 6.56 -6.90
C VAL A 131 9.27 6.75 -5.67
N ASP A 132 7.98 6.50 -5.83
CA ASP A 132 7.03 6.39 -4.74
C ASP A 132 6.89 4.91 -4.37
N VAL A 133 6.90 4.60 -3.08
CA VAL A 133 6.76 3.22 -2.59
C VAL A 133 5.63 3.21 -1.57
N GLU A 134 4.68 2.30 -1.77
CA GLU A 134 3.61 1.99 -0.81
C GLU A 134 4.02 0.77 0.02
N PHE A 135 3.77 0.83 1.32
CA PHE A 135 3.90 -0.30 2.24
C PHE A 135 2.52 -0.71 2.74
N PRO A 136 1.90 -1.74 2.16
CA PRO A 136 0.69 -2.35 2.72
C PRO A 136 1.00 -3.18 3.97
N SER A 137 0.01 -3.88 4.52
CA SER A 137 0.07 -4.36 5.91
C SER A 137 1.24 -5.31 6.19
N LEU A 138 1.60 -6.21 5.28
CA LEU A 138 2.68 -7.18 5.49
C LEU A 138 4.05 -6.50 5.44
N SER A 139 4.22 -5.53 4.54
CA SER A 139 5.41 -4.68 4.47
C SER A 139 5.59 -3.87 5.74
N LYS A 140 4.53 -3.25 6.26
CA LYS A 140 4.57 -2.51 7.54
C LYS A 140 4.99 -3.44 8.67
N ARG A 141 4.35 -4.61 8.78
CA ARG A 141 4.68 -5.62 9.79
C ARG A 141 6.14 -6.06 9.68
N LYS A 142 6.63 -6.32 8.47
CA LYS A 142 8.02 -6.74 8.26
C LYS A 142 9.01 -5.64 8.66
N LEU A 143 8.68 -4.38 8.39
CA LEU A 143 9.49 -3.24 8.82
C LEU A 143 9.42 -3.05 10.35
N ASP A 144 8.29 -3.35 11.00
CA ASP A 144 8.20 -3.39 12.47
C ASP A 144 9.10 -4.48 13.06
N GLU A 145 9.12 -5.68 12.46
CA GLU A 145 10.04 -6.77 12.85
C GLU A 145 11.52 -6.36 12.70
N ILE A 146 11.88 -5.71 11.60
CA ILE A 146 13.26 -5.22 11.40
C ILE A 146 13.58 -4.16 12.46
N ARG A 147 12.65 -3.24 12.73
CA ARG A 147 12.81 -2.20 13.74
C ARG A 147 13.00 -2.76 15.15
N SER A 148 12.26 -3.81 15.51
CA SER A 148 12.30 -4.41 16.86
C SER A 148 13.65 -5.05 17.18
N THR A 149 14.47 -5.37 16.16
CA THR A 149 15.86 -5.80 16.35
C THR A 149 16.81 -4.68 16.84
N VAL A 150 16.38 -3.42 16.77
CA VAL A 150 17.19 -2.24 17.06
C VAL A 150 16.69 -1.49 18.29
N VAL A 151 15.38 -1.35 18.43
CA VAL A 151 14.75 -0.59 19.53
C VAL A 151 13.45 -1.29 19.94
N PRO A 152 13.09 -1.31 21.25
CA PRO A 152 11.78 -1.79 21.66
C PRO A 152 10.68 -1.15 20.83
N THR A 153 9.84 -1.99 20.22
CA THR A 153 8.86 -1.58 19.21
C THR A 153 7.56 -2.29 19.49
N LEU A 154 6.47 -1.54 19.54
CA LEU A 154 5.14 -2.11 19.67
C LEU A 154 4.72 -2.77 18.35
N ASN A 155 4.08 -3.95 18.41
CA ASN A 155 3.57 -4.58 17.20
C ASN A 155 2.58 -3.64 16.48
N GLY A 156 2.75 -3.46 15.16
CA GLY A 156 1.93 -2.53 14.38
C GLY A 156 2.40 -1.08 14.43
N HIS A 157 3.63 -0.79 14.87
CA HIS A 157 4.18 0.57 14.97
C HIS A 157 3.90 1.43 13.72
N HIS A 158 4.27 0.98 12.52
CA HIS A 158 4.06 1.79 11.32
C HIS A 158 2.58 1.99 10.99
N TYR A 159 1.75 0.98 11.24
CA TYR A 159 0.30 1.05 11.06
C TYR A 159 -0.30 2.12 11.99
N TYR A 160 0.01 2.09 13.30
CA TYR A 160 -0.48 3.07 14.27
C TYR A 160 0.09 4.48 14.05
N LYS A 161 1.33 4.60 13.55
CA LYS A 161 1.86 5.88 13.07
C LYS A 161 1.05 6.43 11.91
N ALA A 162 0.63 5.58 10.98
CA ALA A 162 -0.18 5.97 9.83
C ALA A 162 -1.63 6.32 10.19
N CYS A 163 -2.16 5.82 11.31
CA CYS A 163 -3.44 6.31 11.86
C CYS A 163 -3.38 7.80 12.25
N GLY A 164 -2.22 8.30 12.67
CA GLY A 164 -2.04 9.67 13.13
C GLY A 164 -2.80 9.98 14.44
N GLY A 165 -2.93 11.27 14.74
CA GLY A 165 -3.74 11.78 15.85
C GLY A 165 -3.41 11.14 17.20
N LYS A 166 -4.46 10.85 17.98
CA LYS A 166 -4.34 10.28 19.33
C LYS A 166 -3.69 8.89 19.31
N ILE A 167 -3.98 8.06 18.32
CA ILE A 167 -3.39 6.71 18.21
C ILE A 167 -1.86 6.79 18.09
N ALA A 168 -1.36 7.63 17.18
CA ALA A 168 0.08 7.80 17.00
C ALA A 168 0.77 8.40 18.24
N TYR A 169 0.08 9.27 18.99
CA TYR A 169 0.57 9.81 20.26
C TYR A 169 0.63 8.74 21.36
N MET A 170 -0.44 7.96 21.53
CA MET A 170 -0.48 6.85 22.50
C MET A 170 0.59 5.80 22.19
N LEU A 171 0.90 5.57 20.92
CA LEU A 171 1.97 4.66 20.50
C LEU A 171 3.33 5.13 21.01
N GLU A 172 3.62 6.43 20.90
CA GLU A 172 4.88 6.99 21.43
C GLU A 172 4.99 6.85 22.94
N MET A 173 3.88 6.97 23.67
CA MET A 173 3.86 6.73 25.10
C MET A 173 4.10 5.25 25.43
N ALA A 174 3.46 4.34 24.70
CA ALA A 174 3.62 2.90 24.87
C ALA A 174 5.08 2.48 24.62
N GLU A 175 5.70 2.93 23.53
CA GLU A 175 7.09 2.61 23.23
C GLU A 175 8.06 3.18 24.28
N LYS A 176 7.80 4.36 24.83
CA LYS A 176 8.58 4.90 25.97
C LYS A 176 8.48 4.04 27.22
N LEU A 177 7.36 3.35 27.46
CA LEU A 177 7.25 2.39 28.56
C LEU A 177 8.09 1.14 28.26
N LEU A 178 8.09 0.65 27.03
CA LEU A 178 8.96 -0.46 26.63
C LEU A 178 10.44 -0.10 26.80
N GLU A 179 10.84 1.11 26.42
CA GLU A 179 12.21 1.62 26.61
C GLU A 179 12.62 1.68 28.10
N LYS A 180 11.66 1.89 29.00
CA LYS A 180 11.86 1.86 30.46
C LYS A 180 11.88 0.43 31.04
N GLY A 181 11.68 -0.60 30.22
CA GLY A 181 11.73 -2.00 30.63
C GLY A 181 10.41 -2.55 31.17
N TYR A 182 9.27 -1.89 30.93
CA TYR A 182 7.97 -2.45 31.30
C TYR A 182 7.64 -3.69 30.44
N PRO A 183 6.91 -4.69 30.98
CA PRO A 183 6.57 -5.89 30.25
C PRO A 183 5.74 -5.61 28.99
N ILE A 184 6.15 -6.20 27.85
CA ILE A 184 5.50 -5.94 26.55
C ILE A 184 4.00 -6.22 26.54
N ARG A 185 3.57 -7.30 27.21
CA ARG A 185 2.15 -7.70 27.26
C ARG A 185 1.28 -6.65 27.95
N GLU A 186 1.73 -6.16 29.10
CA GLU A 186 1.00 -5.13 29.86
C GLU A 186 0.89 -3.82 29.08
N VAL A 187 1.98 -3.44 28.41
CA VAL A 187 2.00 -2.22 27.58
C VAL A 187 1.08 -2.38 26.36
N GLU A 188 1.09 -3.53 25.70
CA GLU A 188 0.20 -3.82 24.57
C GLU A 188 -1.28 -3.84 24.96
N GLU A 189 -1.62 -4.42 26.12
CA GLU A 189 -2.99 -4.43 26.65
C GLU A 189 -3.46 -3.00 26.97
N LEU A 190 -2.68 -2.25 27.75
CA LEU A 190 -3.00 -0.86 28.11
C LEU A 190 -3.13 0.04 26.86
N PHE A 191 -2.23 -0.14 25.89
CA PHE A 191 -2.29 0.62 24.64
C PHE A 191 -3.56 0.31 23.86
N ARG A 192 -3.94 -0.97 23.75
CA ARG A 192 -5.17 -1.39 23.06
C ARG A 192 -6.41 -0.78 23.71
N GLU A 193 -6.54 -0.87 25.03
CA GLU A 193 -7.64 -0.27 25.78
C GLU A 193 -7.71 1.26 25.57
N SER A 194 -6.54 1.91 25.48
CA SER A 194 -6.44 3.36 25.31
C SER A 194 -6.93 3.88 23.96
N ILE A 195 -6.86 3.05 22.91
CA ILE A 195 -7.21 3.42 21.53
C ILE A 195 -8.52 2.79 21.04
N GLU A 196 -9.10 1.84 21.77
CA GLU A 196 -10.28 1.08 21.35
C GLU A 196 -11.43 1.98 20.88
N ARG A 197 -11.68 3.08 21.60
CA ARG A 197 -12.77 4.05 21.28
C ARG A 197 -12.50 4.92 20.06
N GLU A 198 -11.27 4.92 19.55
CA GLU A 198 -10.92 5.64 18.32
C GLU A 198 -11.29 4.84 17.07
N TYR A 199 -11.53 3.53 17.22
CA TYR A 199 -11.93 2.65 16.12
C TYR A 199 -13.44 2.65 15.91
N PRO A 200 -13.90 2.37 14.68
CA PRO A 200 -15.32 2.36 14.38
C PRO A 200 -15.98 1.11 15.01
N HIS A 201 -17.25 1.26 15.35
CA HIS A 201 -18.09 0.22 15.96
C HIS A 201 -19.31 -0.06 15.06
N GLU A 202 -20.09 -1.08 15.38
CA GLU A 202 -21.34 -1.36 14.66
C GLU A 202 -22.25 -0.12 14.60
N GLY A 203 -22.84 0.13 13.43
CA GLY A 203 -23.62 1.33 13.15
C GLY A 203 -22.80 2.56 12.76
N SER A 204 -21.48 2.56 12.96
CA SER A 204 -20.60 3.64 12.49
C SER A 204 -20.64 3.77 10.97
N LYS A 205 -20.40 4.97 10.48
CA LYS A 205 -20.08 5.20 9.07
C LYS A 205 -18.59 5.01 8.84
N ILE A 206 -18.25 4.37 7.73
CA ILE A 206 -16.86 4.13 7.34
C ILE A 206 -16.69 4.36 5.84
N SER A 207 -15.58 4.98 5.47
CA SER A 207 -15.20 5.14 4.06
C SER A 207 -14.31 3.99 3.59
N ILE A 208 -14.21 3.78 2.29
CA ILE A 208 -13.27 2.82 1.71
C ILE A 208 -12.30 3.56 0.79
N GLU A 209 -11.02 3.45 1.09
CA GLU A 209 -9.92 3.90 0.23
C GLU A 209 -9.46 2.76 -0.66
N HIS A 210 -9.90 2.82 -1.91
CA HIS A 210 -9.46 1.94 -2.98
C HIS A 210 -8.25 2.57 -3.68
N VAL A 211 -7.05 2.10 -3.30
CA VAL A 211 -5.79 2.61 -3.83
C VAL A 211 -5.41 1.80 -5.06
N LYS A 212 -5.22 2.43 -6.20
CA LYS A 212 -4.71 1.75 -7.40
C LYS A 212 -3.21 1.51 -7.28
N VAL A 213 -2.71 0.51 -8.00
CA VAL A 213 -1.27 0.24 -8.13
C VAL A 213 -0.47 1.47 -8.58
N ASP A 214 -1.05 2.33 -9.42
CA ASP A 214 -0.44 3.57 -9.91
C ASP A 214 -0.45 4.73 -8.90
N GLY A 215 -1.12 4.56 -7.75
CA GLY A 215 -1.19 5.51 -6.65
C GLY A 215 -2.38 6.44 -6.63
N LYS A 216 -3.29 6.36 -7.61
CA LYS A 216 -4.57 7.05 -7.50
C LYS A 216 -5.40 6.45 -6.36
N VAL A 217 -6.00 7.31 -5.54
CA VAL A 217 -6.86 6.90 -4.43
C VAL A 217 -8.30 7.25 -4.78
N PHE A 218 -9.17 6.24 -4.76
CA PHE A 218 -10.60 6.41 -4.93
C PHE A 218 -11.31 6.20 -3.59
N HIS A 219 -12.20 7.13 -3.23
CA HIS A 219 -13.02 7.02 -2.03
C HIS A 219 -14.40 6.47 -2.42
N LEU A 220 -14.65 5.20 -2.11
CA LEU A 220 -15.86 4.48 -2.52
C LEU A 220 -17.06 4.77 -1.61
N GLY A 221 -17.38 6.06 -1.41
CA GLY A 221 -18.50 6.52 -0.60
C GLY A 221 -18.47 6.10 0.87
N GLU A 222 -19.42 6.59 1.66
CA GLU A 222 -19.64 6.13 3.04
C GLU A 222 -20.52 4.88 3.03
N ALA A 223 -20.14 3.88 3.81
CA ALA A 223 -20.94 2.70 4.11
C ALA A 223 -21.24 2.65 5.61
N ARG A 224 -22.34 2.00 5.98
CA ARG A 224 -22.66 1.74 7.39
C ARG A 224 -22.09 0.38 7.78
N ILE A 225 -21.39 0.30 8.92
CA ILE A 225 -20.98 -0.99 9.50
C ILE A 225 -22.23 -1.68 10.03
N ALA A 226 -22.58 -2.81 9.41
CA ALA A 226 -23.73 -3.63 9.75
C ALA A 226 -23.37 -4.67 10.84
N GLU A 227 -22.16 -5.22 10.79
CA GLU A 227 -21.65 -6.22 11.73
C GLU A 227 -20.14 -6.05 11.90
N LEU A 228 -19.65 -6.15 13.13
CA LEU A 228 -18.23 -6.09 13.44
C LEU A 228 -17.86 -7.21 14.44
N ASP A 229 -17.27 -8.29 13.93
CA ASP A 229 -16.78 -9.39 14.76
C ASP A 229 -15.28 -9.23 15.04
N GLY A 230 -14.98 -8.69 16.22
CA GLY A 230 -13.60 -8.51 16.68
C GLY A 230 -12.83 -9.81 16.95
N ARG A 231 -13.49 -10.96 17.10
CA ARG A 231 -12.81 -12.25 17.33
C ARG A 231 -12.26 -12.83 16.03
N ASN A 232 -13.08 -12.77 14.97
CA ASN A 232 -12.70 -13.28 13.65
C ASN A 232 -12.20 -12.18 12.71
N MET A 233 -12.05 -10.94 13.21
CA MET A 233 -11.63 -9.78 12.45
C MET A 233 -12.51 -9.54 11.20
N ARG A 234 -13.80 -9.84 11.29
CA ARG A 234 -14.76 -9.74 10.18
C ARG A 234 -15.56 -8.45 10.27
N ILE A 235 -15.75 -7.81 9.13
CA ILE A 235 -16.55 -6.61 9.00
C ILE A 235 -17.55 -6.80 7.88
N LYS A 236 -18.83 -6.53 8.16
CA LYS A 236 -19.82 -6.36 7.10
C LYS A 236 -20.25 -4.91 7.05
N ILE A 237 -20.24 -4.36 5.85
CA ILE A 237 -20.74 -3.02 5.59
C ILE A 237 -21.91 -3.08 4.61
N LEU A 238 -22.87 -2.17 4.79
CA LEU A 238 -24.07 -2.04 3.99
C LEU A 238 -24.06 -0.72 3.23
N ARG A 239 -24.40 -0.78 1.95
CA ARG A 239 -24.68 0.40 1.10
C ARG A 239 -26.02 0.23 0.42
N VAL A 240 -26.83 1.28 0.42
CA VAL A 240 -28.10 1.35 -0.35
C VAL A 240 -27.90 2.34 -1.48
N PHE A 241 -28.23 1.95 -2.70
CA PHE A 241 -28.03 2.74 -3.90
C PHE A 241 -29.28 3.53 -4.25
N SER A 242 -29.13 4.84 -4.46
CA SER A 242 -30.22 5.72 -4.90
C SER A 242 -30.18 6.03 -6.40
N THR A 243 -29.04 5.80 -7.05
CA THR A 243 -28.83 6.12 -8.47
C THR A 243 -28.86 4.86 -9.33
N PRO A 244 -29.55 4.90 -10.49
CA PRO A 244 -29.49 3.81 -11.46
C PRO A 244 -28.07 3.69 -12.05
N GLY A 245 -27.76 2.55 -12.66
CA GLY A 245 -26.49 2.33 -13.35
C GLY A 245 -26.29 0.86 -13.70
N ILE A 246 -25.03 0.45 -13.77
CA ILE A 246 -24.64 -0.95 -13.97
C ILE A 246 -23.65 -1.31 -12.86
N TYR A 247 -23.75 -2.52 -12.32
CA TYR A 247 -22.68 -3.04 -11.46
C TYR A 247 -21.51 -3.48 -12.32
N ASP A 248 -20.38 -2.78 -12.17
CA ASP A 248 -19.15 -3.05 -12.91
C ASP A 248 -18.68 -4.50 -12.70
N GLY A 249 -18.11 -5.10 -13.75
CA GLY A 249 -17.73 -6.50 -13.79
C GLY A 249 -18.90 -7.48 -14.01
N LEU A 250 -20.02 -7.31 -13.27
CA LEU A 250 -21.22 -8.16 -13.42
C LEU A 250 -22.04 -7.81 -14.67
N ASN A 251 -21.98 -6.56 -15.13
CA ASN A 251 -22.75 -6.02 -16.24
C ASN A 251 -24.27 -6.26 -16.10
N ILE A 252 -24.79 -6.09 -14.88
CA ILE A 252 -26.20 -6.21 -14.55
C ILE A 252 -26.76 -4.84 -14.13
N PRO A 253 -28.05 -4.56 -14.39
CA PRO A 253 -28.66 -3.28 -14.02
C PRO A 253 -28.59 -3.04 -12.51
N LYS A 254 -28.20 -1.84 -12.10
CA LYS A 254 -28.33 -1.31 -10.74
C LYS A 254 -29.53 -0.37 -10.72
N GLU A 255 -30.46 -0.62 -9.81
CA GLU A 255 -31.71 0.12 -9.68
C GLU A 255 -31.75 0.88 -8.35
N PRO A 256 -32.48 2.01 -8.26
CA PRO A 256 -32.69 2.67 -6.98
C PRO A 256 -33.33 1.72 -5.96
N GLY A 257 -32.83 1.72 -4.72
CA GLY A 257 -33.26 0.83 -3.65
C GLY A 257 -32.52 -0.50 -3.61
N ASP A 258 -31.74 -0.85 -4.64
CA ASP A 258 -30.81 -1.96 -4.54
C ASP A 258 -29.80 -1.69 -3.43
N TYR A 259 -29.23 -2.75 -2.87
CA TYR A 259 -28.21 -2.63 -1.84
C TYR A 259 -27.10 -3.64 -2.02
N ALA A 260 -25.95 -3.31 -1.44
CA ALA A 260 -24.76 -4.13 -1.41
C ALA A 260 -24.38 -4.44 0.03
N VAL A 261 -24.12 -5.72 0.29
CA VAL A 261 -23.47 -6.18 1.52
C VAL A 261 -22.04 -6.54 1.16
N THR A 262 -21.07 -5.81 1.70
CA THR A 262 -19.66 -6.11 1.52
C THR A 262 -19.12 -6.76 2.78
N SER A 263 -18.61 -7.99 2.64
CA SER A 263 -17.98 -8.76 3.71
C SER A 263 -16.46 -8.73 3.54
N MET A 264 -15.77 -8.37 4.62
CA MET A 264 -14.32 -8.21 4.68
C MET A 264 -13.75 -8.96 5.88
N VAL A 265 -12.52 -9.43 5.75
CA VAL A 265 -11.74 -9.95 6.87
C VAL A 265 -10.42 -9.17 6.90
N ILE A 266 -10.10 -8.55 8.03
CA ILE A 266 -8.87 -7.75 8.15
C ILE A 266 -7.66 -8.66 7.98
N GLY A 267 -6.72 -8.27 7.13
CA GLY A 267 -5.55 -9.06 6.77
C GLY A 267 -5.73 -10.03 5.61
N GLU A 268 -6.94 -10.19 5.07
CA GLU A 268 -7.18 -11.03 3.89
C GLU A 268 -6.98 -10.27 2.56
N TRP A 269 -6.63 -11.02 1.51
CA TRP A 269 -6.29 -10.52 0.16
C TRP A 269 -7.50 -10.23 -0.72
N SER A 270 -8.71 -10.27 -0.15
CA SER A 270 -9.92 -10.01 -0.91
C SER A 270 -11.06 -9.59 0.00
N TYR A 271 -12.04 -8.92 -0.59
CA TYR A 271 -13.37 -8.77 -0.01
C TYR A 271 -14.43 -9.17 -1.03
N LYS A 272 -15.60 -9.50 -0.53
CA LYS A 272 -16.75 -9.87 -1.36
C LYS A 272 -17.85 -8.84 -1.18
N THR A 273 -18.45 -8.42 -2.29
CA THR A 273 -19.66 -7.58 -2.33
C THR A 273 -20.77 -8.36 -2.99
N SER A 274 -21.81 -8.68 -2.24
CA SER A 274 -23.01 -9.33 -2.74
C SER A 274 -24.10 -8.28 -2.94
N TYR A 275 -24.66 -8.24 -4.16
CA TYR A 275 -25.65 -7.25 -4.58
C TYR A 275 -27.05 -7.86 -4.55
N PHE A 276 -28.00 -7.06 -4.08
CA PHE A 276 -29.39 -7.47 -3.92
C PHE A 276 -30.32 -6.40 -4.48
N SER A 277 -31.45 -6.84 -5.03
CA SER A 277 -32.52 -5.92 -5.40
C SER A 277 -33.15 -5.31 -4.16
N ARG A 278 -33.94 -4.24 -4.32
CA ARG A 278 -34.75 -3.68 -3.22
C ARG A 278 -35.65 -4.70 -2.50
N ASN A 279 -36.02 -5.79 -3.19
CA ASN A 279 -36.86 -6.86 -2.64
C ASN A 279 -36.03 -8.00 -2.02
N GLY A 280 -34.70 -7.88 -2.00
CA GLY A 280 -33.80 -8.88 -1.45
C GLY A 280 -33.39 -9.99 -2.42
N GLU A 281 -33.71 -9.88 -3.71
CA GLU A 281 -33.29 -10.88 -4.68
C GLU A 281 -31.80 -10.74 -4.98
N TYR A 282 -31.06 -11.84 -4.86
CA TYR A 282 -29.63 -11.87 -5.15
C TYR A 282 -29.35 -11.62 -6.64
N LYS A 283 -28.53 -10.60 -6.93
CA LYS A 283 -28.18 -10.16 -8.29
C LYS A 283 -26.81 -10.65 -8.74
N GLY A 284 -25.90 -10.92 -7.80
CA GLY A 284 -24.54 -11.39 -8.08
C GLY A 284 -23.55 -10.98 -7.00
N THR A 285 -22.36 -11.56 -7.04
CA THR A 285 -21.26 -11.26 -6.13
C THR A 285 -20.04 -10.81 -6.93
N TYR A 286 -19.42 -9.75 -6.46
CA TYR A 286 -18.14 -9.25 -6.93
C TYR A 286 -17.09 -9.46 -5.85
N VAL A 287 -15.96 -10.03 -6.20
CA VAL A 287 -14.83 -10.26 -5.32
C VAL A 287 -13.63 -9.49 -5.87
N ASN A 288 -13.15 -8.54 -5.09
CA ASN A 288 -11.97 -7.77 -5.44
C ASN A 288 -10.74 -8.42 -4.84
N ILE A 289 -9.68 -8.58 -5.63
CA ILE A 289 -8.39 -9.07 -5.16
C ILE A 289 -7.48 -7.87 -4.90
N ASN A 290 -6.97 -7.79 -3.67
CA ASN A 290 -6.23 -6.65 -3.17
C ASN A 290 -5.11 -7.09 -2.22
N THR A 291 -4.23 -6.17 -1.87
CA THR A 291 -3.32 -6.37 -0.73
C THR A 291 -4.12 -6.49 0.56
N PRO A 292 -3.62 -7.21 1.57
CA PRO A 292 -4.31 -7.44 2.83
C PRO A 292 -5.01 -6.21 3.40
N ILE A 293 -6.32 -6.36 3.68
CA ILE A 293 -7.20 -5.26 4.08
C ILE A 293 -6.79 -4.70 5.45
N GLU A 294 -6.67 -3.38 5.54
CA GLU A 294 -6.43 -2.66 6.78
C GLU A 294 -7.67 -1.85 7.19
N ILE A 295 -8.00 -1.85 8.47
CA ILE A 295 -8.99 -0.94 9.07
C ILE A 295 -8.26 0.24 9.71
N TYR A 296 -8.78 1.44 9.60
CA TYR A 296 -8.33 2.66 10.25
C TYR A 296 -9.55 3.34 10.94
N PRO A 297 -9.33 4.32 11.83
CA PRO A 297 -10.41 4.97 12.59
C PRO A 297 -11.66 5.38 11.79
N SER A 298 -11.48 5.89 10.57
CA SER A 298 -12.57 6.39 9.72
C SER A 298 -12.68 5.71 8.36
N LYS A 299 -11.86 4.69 8.10
CA LYS A 299 -11.72 4.11 6.75
C LYS A 299 -11.21 2.68 6.74
N ILE A 300 -11.57 1.96 5.70
CA ILE A 300 -10.92 0.70 5.31
C ILE A 300 -10.01 1.03 4.13
N ARG A 301 -8.81 0.45 4.09
CA ARG A 301 -7.82 0.71 3.05
C ARG A 301 -7.18 -0.58 2.56
N TYR A 302 -6.90 -0.62 1.26
CA TYR A 302 -6.12 -1.65 0.59
C TYR A 302 -5.58 -1.09 -0.73
N VAL A 303 -4.59 -1.77 -1.31
CA VAL A 303 -4.17 -1.55 -2.70
C VAL A 303 -4.84 -2.59 -3.58
N ASP A 304 -5.63 -2.11 -4.53
CA ASP A 304 -6.29 -2.89 -5.57
C ASP A 304 -5.25 -3.47 -6.53
N LEU A 305 -5.30 -4.79 -6.75
CA LEU A 305 -4.37 -5.50 -7.64
C LEU A 305 -4.91 -5.69 -9.05
N GLU A 306 -6.01 -5.00 -9.38
CA GLU A 306 -6.67 -4.98 -10.69
C GLU A 306 -7.10 -6.36 -11.20
N ALA A 307 -7.34 -7.30 -10.28
CA ALA A 307 -7.85 -8.63 -10.58
C ALA A 307 -9.15 -8.84 -9.82
N ASP A 308 -10.21 -9.24 -10.52
CA ASP A 308 -11.55 -9.35 -9.96
C ASP A 308 -12.21 -10.67 -10.34
N ILE A 309 -13.10 -11.15 -9.48
CA ILE A 309 -13.91 -12.34 -9.73
C ILE A 309 -15.38 -11.97 -9.61
N CYS A 310 -16.17 -12.28 -10.63
CA CYS A 310 -17.61 -12.09 -10.64
C CYS A 310 -18.33 -13.43 -10.62
N MET A 311 -19.39 -13.52 -9.82
CA MET A 311 -20.30 -14.66 -9.77
C MET A 311 -21.74 -14.20 -9.99
N TRP A 312 -22.44 -14.88 -10.91
CA TRP A 312 -23.84 -14.59 -11.23
C TRP A 312 -24.79 -15.54 -10.47
N PRO A 313 -26.10 -15.23 -10.41
CA PRO A 313 -27.10 -16.05 -9.70
C PRO A 313 -27.22 -17.49 -10.21
N ASP A 314 -26.86 -17.73 -11.47
CA ASP A 314 -26.83 -19.04 -12.12
C ASP A 314 -25.59 -19.90 -11.73
N GLY A 315 -24.70 -19.37 -10.88
CA GLY A 315 -23.46 -20.03 -10.46
C GLY A 315 -22.30 -19.89 -11.42
N ARG A 316 -22.48 -19.20 -12.56
CA ARG A 316 -21.37 -18.87 -13.45
C ARG A 316 -20.36 -17.98 -12.72
N ILE A 317 -19.08 -18.29 -12.86
CA ILE A 317 -17.97 -17.50 -12.31
C ILE A 317 -17.08 -17.04 -13.48
N ARG A 318 -16.65 -15.77 -13.45
CA ARG A 318 -15.66 -15.23 -14.38
C ARG A 318 -14.56 -14.50 -13.64
N LYS A 319 -13.33 -14.74 -14.11
CA LYS A 319 -12.14 -13.96 -13.81
C LYS A 319 -12.13 -12.74 -14.74
N ILE A 320 -11.92 -11.55 -14.18
CA ILE A 320 -11.88 -10.28 -14.92
C ILE A 320 -10.52 -9.61 -14.66
N ASP A 321 -9.92 -9.09 -15.73
CA ASP A 321 -8.69 -8.30 -15.70
C ASP A 321 -7.44 -9.01 -15.13
N PHE A 322 -7.42 -10.34 -15.15
CA PHE A 322 -6.28 -11.12 -14.68
C PHE A 322 -5.00 -10.89 -15.51
N GLU A 323 -5.14 -10.46 -16.75
CA GLU A 323 -4.03 -10.08 -17.60
C GLU A 323 -3.31 -8.83 -17.07
N LYS A 324 -4.04 -7.91 -16.40
CA LYS A 324 -3.48 -6.70 -15.80
C LYS A 324 -2.51 -7.03 -14.66
N LEU A 325 -2.78 -8.10 -13.90
CA LEU A 325 -1.86 -8.58 -12.87
C LEU A 325 -0.46 -8.92 -13.44
N ASN A 326 -0.39 -9.51 -14.63
CA ASN A 326 0.89 -9.78 -15.29
C ASN A 326 1.53 -8.50 -15.83
N GLU A 327 0.73 -7.53 -16.28
CA GLU A 327 1.22 -6.23 -16.71
C GLU A 327 1.83 -5.42 -15.57
N ILE A 328 1.20 -5.37 -14.39
CA ILE A 328 1.74 -4.61 -13.25
C ILE A 328 3.08 -5.18 -12.77
N VAL A 329 3.27 -6.50 -12.88
CA VAL A 329 4.56 -7.17 -12.59
C VAL A 329 5.59 -6.83 -13.66
N ARG A 330 5.22 -6.89 -14.94
CA ARG A 330 6.09 -6.52 -16.07
C ARG A 330 6.54 -5.05 -15.97
N MET A 331 5.67 -4.16 -15.51
CA MET A 331 5.99 -2.75 -15.26
C MET A 331 6.81 -2.54 -13.98
N GLY A 332 7.03 -3.59 -13.20
CA GLY A 332 7.84 -3.57 -11.98
C GLY A 332 7.16 -2.90 -10.79
N TYR A 333 5.82 -2.82 -10.79
CA TYR A 333 5.06 -2.28 -9.64
C TYR A 333 5.10 -3.22 -8.45
N ILE A 334 5.06 -4.53 -8.68
CA ILE A 334 5.02 -5.56 -7.64
C ILE A 334 5.99 -6.70 -7.98
N SER A 335 6.33 -7.50 -6.97
CA SER A 335 7.23 -8.64 -7.15
C SER A 335 6.51 -9.84 -7.82
N GLU A 336 7.29 -10.68 -8.49
CA GLU A 336 6.82 -11.97 -9.01
C GLU A 336 6.35 -12.91 -7.87
N ARG A 337 6.97 -12.79 -6.68
CA ARG A 337 6.53 -13.50 -5.48
C ARG A 337 5.11 -13.11 -5.09
N LEU A 338 4.79 -11.82 -5.06
CA LEU A 338 3.42 -11.36 -4.75
C LEU A 338 2.43 -11.89 -5.78
N ARG A 339 2.77 -11.84 -7.08
CA ARG A 339 1.92 -12.40 -8.14
C ARG A 339 1.55 -13.85 -7.84
N LYS A 340 2.52 -14.67 -7.44
CA LYS A 340 2.31 -16.07 -7.08
C LYS A 340 1.36 -16.22 -5.87
N THR A 341 1.60 -15.48 -4.78
CA THR A 341 0.72 -15.47 -3.60
C THR A 341 -0.72 -15.13 -3.99
N VAL A 342 -0.89 -14.12 -4.86
CA VAL A 342 -2.20 -13.68 -5.35
C VAL A 342 -2.90 -14.79 -6.16
N TYR A 343 -2.20 -15.50 -7.03
CA TYR A 343 -2.78 -16.64 -7.77
C TYR A 343 -3.22 -17.78 -6.84
N GLU A 344 -2.44 -18.09 -5.80
CA GLU A 344 -2.79 -19.09 -4.79
C GLU A 344 -4.07 -18.67 -4.04
N LYS A 345 -4.14 -17.41 -3.59
CA LYS A 345 -5.33 -16.84 -2.93
C LYS A 345 -6.57 -16.86 -3.82
N ILE A 346 -6.41 -16.57 -5.10
CA ILE A 346 -7.52 -16.66 -6.07
C ILE A 346 -8.04 -18.09 -6.18
N ALA A 347 -7.17 -19.09 -6.22
CA ALA A 347 -7.59 -20.49 -6.26
C ALA A 347 -8.37 -20.87 -5.00
N GLU A 348 -7.91 -20.44 -3.82
CA GLU A 348 -8.63 -20.61 -2.54
C GLU A 348 -10.02 -19.96 -2.57
N ILE A 349 -10.12 -18.74 -3.10
CA ILE A 349 -11.39 -18.01 -3.21
C ILE A 349 -12.37 -18.75 -4.11
N LEU A 350 -11.93 -19.19 -5.29
CA LEU A 350 -12.78 -19.89 -6.26
C LEU A 350 -13.34 -21.20 -5.70
N ASN A 351 -12.56 -21.92 -4.90
CA ASN A 351 -12.99 -23.17 -4.28
C ASN A 351 -14.06 -22.96 -3.18
N ASN A 352 -14.12 -21.75 -2.60
CA ASN A 352 -15.02 -21.42 -1.49
C ASN A 352 -16.16 -20.48 -1.91
N LEU A 353 -16.26 -20.12 -3.19
CA LEU A 353 -17.28 -19.21 -3.69
C LEU A 353 -18.52 -20.01 -4.14
N SER A 354 -19.65 -19.76 -3.49
CA SER A 354 -20.91 -20.45 -3.78
C SER A 354 -22.09 -19.47 -3.76
N PRO A 355 -22.99 -19.49 -4.75
CA PRO A 355 -24.19 -18.65 -4.75
C PRO A 355 -25.08 -18.89 -3.54
N ASP A 356 -25.15 -20.11 -3.02
CA ASP A 356 -26.05 -20.44 -1.92
C ASP A 356 -25.59 -19.79 -0.61
N ILE A 357 -24.28 -19.77 -0.37
CA ILE A 357 -23.67 -19.04 0.75
C ILE A 357 -23.92 -17.54 0.60
N GLU A 358 -23.69 -16.98 -0.59
CA GLU A 358 -23.77 -15.53 -0.80
C GLU A 358 -25.21 -14.99 -0.79
N LYS A 359 -26.21 -15.82 -1.13
CA LYS A 359 -27.64 -15.47 -0.96
C LYS A 359 -28.02 -15.27 0.51
N GLU A 360 -27.42 -16.04 1.43
CA GLU A 360 -27.69 -15.95 2.87
C GLU A 360 -27.04 -14.73 3.53
N VAL A 361 -26.13 -14.04 2.84
CA VAL A 361 -25.47 -12.80 3.32
C VAL A 361 -26.43 -11.59 3.31
N GLN A 362 -27.66 -11.77 2.84
CA GLN A 362 -28.71 -10.76 2.82
C GLN A 362 -28.87 -10.07 4.19
N TYR A 363 -29.05 -8.75 4.17
CA TYR A 363 -29.31 -7.99 5.38
C TYR A 363 -30.82 -7.76 5.55
N ALA A 364 -31.40 -8.23 6.66
CA ALA A 364 -32.85 -8.21 6.89
C ALA A 364 -33.42 -6.84 7.27
N GLY A 365 -32.58 -5.82 7.53
CA GLY A 365 -32.99 -4.50 8.00
C GLY A 365 -32.65 -3.35 7.05
N VAL A 366 -32.81 -3.56 5.73
CA VAL A 366 -32.61 -2.55 4.69
C VAL A 366 -33.88 -1.74 4.45
#